data_AF-A0A067DQH9-F1
#
_entry.id   AF-A0A067DQH9-F1
#
_cell.length_a   1.000
_cell.length_b   1.000
_cell.length_c   1.000
_cell.angle_alpha   90.00
_cell.angle_beta   90.00
_cell.angle_gamma   90.00
#
_symmetry.space_group_name_H-M   'P 1'
#
loop_
_entity.id
_entity.type
_entity.pdbx_description
1 polymer ?
#
loop_
_entity_poly.entity_id
_entity_poly.type
_entity_poly.pdbx_seq_one_letter_code
_entity_poly.pdbx_strand_id
1 'polypeptide(L)'
;MNPVSIHPNLFKAAAAGNAEPFKKDIRRDEIESLLTAQTKNTILHINITSRKRKNVSTKFIEEILEICPSLLLKVNAKGDTPLQVAAKFGHSDIVSVLIKEAKSAQHGNEEPERGLKLPGR
;
A
#
# COMPACT_ATOMS: atom_id res chain seq x y z
N MET A 1 -3.46 -9.03 27.33
CA MET A 1 -3.49 -7.60 26.96
C MET A 1 -4.15 -7.51 25.59
N ASN A 2 -5.29 -6.82 25.48
CA ASN A 2 -6.08 -6.75 24.24
C ASN A 2 -5.51 -5.66 23.32
N PRO A 3 -4.93 -5.99 22.14
CA PRO A 3 -4.30 -4.99 21.28
C PRO A 3 -5.29 -4.18 20.42
N VAL A 4 -6.59 -4.20 20.71
CA VAL A 4 -7.64 -3.72 19.78
C VAL A 4 -8.08 -2.26 20.03
N SER A 5 -7.56 -1.58 21.05
CA SER A 5 -7.99 -0.22 21.39
C SER A 5 -7.16 0.92 20.80
N ILE A 6 -6.27 0.65 19.83
CA ILE A 6 -5.54 1.71 19.13
C ILE A 6 -6.36 2.12 17.90
N HIS A 7 -7.30 3.04 18.16
CA HIS A 7 -8.01 3.90 17.22
C HIS A 7 -8.94 3.23 16.16
N PRO A 8 -10.20 2.89 16.50
CA PRO A 8 -11.25 2.66 15.48
C PRO A 8 -11.40 3.80 14.46
N ASN A 9 -10.89 4.99 14.80
CA ASN A 9 -10.85 6.15 13.91
C ASN A 9 -9.84 5.99 12.76
N LEU A 10 -8.76 5.21 12.89
CA LEU A 10 -7.77 5.07 11.81
C LEU A 10 -8.31 4.25 10.65
N PHE A 11 -8.98 3.13 10.90
CA PHE A 11 -9.61 2.37 9.82
C PHE A 11 -10.75 3.16 9.15
N LYS A 12 -11.47 3.99 9.91
CA LYS A 12 -12.45 4.94 9.34
C LYS A 12 -11.79 6.02 8.49
N ALA A 13 -10.67 6.59 8.96
CA ALA A 13 -9.89 7.56 8.20
C ALA A 13 -9.37 6.94 6.90
N ALA A 14 -8.85 5.71 6.94
CA ALA A 14 -8.44 4.97 5.76
C ALA A 14 -9.61 4.71 4.79
N ALA A 15 -10.76 4.26 5.30
CA ALA A 15 -11.96 4.07 4.49
C ALA A 15 -12.44 5.38 3.82
N ALA A 16 -12.25 6.53 4.49
CA ALA A 16 -12.56 7.86 3.96
C ALA A 16 -11.45 8.45 3.06
N GLY A 17 -10.28 7.81 2.98
CA GLY A 17 -9.12 8.33 2.24
C GLY A 17 -8.41 9.50 2.92
N ASN A 18 -8.53 9.65 4.24
CA ASN A 18 -7.82 10.67 5.02
C ASN A 18 -6.45 10.15 5.48
N ALA A 19 -5.37 10.65 4.88
CA ALA A 19 -3.99 10.28 5.19
C ALA A 19 -3.39 11.08 6.36
N GLU A 20 -3.98 12.21 6.77
CA GLU A 20 -3.41 13.09 7.80
C GLU A 20 -3.01 12.41 9.11
N PRO A 21 -3.85 11.56 9.74
CA PRO A 21 -3.47 10.95 11.02
C PRO A 21 -2.26 10.02 10.87
N PHE A 22 -2.09 9.38 9.71
CA PHE A 22 -0.96 8.50 9.45
C PHE A 22 0.35 9.26 9.22
N LYS A 23 0.27 10.54 8.84
CA LYS A 23 1.44 11.40 8.62
C LYS A 23 1.94 12.06 9.90
N LYS A 24 1.01 12.44 10.78
CA LYS A 24 1.32 13.28 11.94
C LYS A 24 1.47 12.47 13.23
N ASP A 25 0.61 11.48 13.43
CA ASP A 25 0.37 10.92 14.76
C ASP A 25 0.85 9.47 14.91
N ILE A 26 1.10 8.76 13.80
CA ILE A 26 1.37 7.31 13.82
C ILE A 26 2.74 7.00 13.19
N ARG A 27 3.52 6.14 13.83
CA ARG A 27 4.82 5.70 13.30
C ARG A 27 4.67 4.66 12.19
N ARG A 28 5.66 4.57 11.31
CA ARG A 28 5.70 3.59 10.22
C ARG A 28 5.48 2.15 10.70
N ASP A 29 6.16 1.71 11.75
CA ASP A 29 6.01 0.36 12.31
C ASP A 29 4.60 0.09 12.86
N GLU A 30 3.98 1.11 13.46
CA GLU A 30 2.60 1.03 13.94
C GLU A 30 1.62 0.92 12.77
N ILE A 31 1.83 1.67 11.69
CA ILE A 31 1.06 1.56 10.45
C ILE A 31 1.19 0.14 9.87
N GLU A 32 2.39 -0.43 9.85
CA GLU A 32 2.60 -1.78 9.32
C GLU A 32 1.92 -2.86 10.16
N SER A 33 1.91 -2.68 11.49
CA SER A 33 1.22 -3.56 12.43
C SER A 33 -0.30 -3.33 12.48
N LEU A 34 -0.83 -2.27 11.85
CA LEU A 34 -2.23 -1.91 11.90
C LEU A 34 -3.07 -2.80 10.97
N LEU A 35 -3.54 -3.92 11.53
CA LEU A 35 -4.30 -4.94 10.82
C LEU A 35 -5.68 -5.12 11.46
N THR A 36 -6.72 -5.33 10.64
CA THR A 36 -8.02 -5.71 11.18
C THR A 36 -7.96 -7.07 11.89
N ALA A 37 -8.73 -7.21 12.97
CA ALA A 37 -8.70 -8.42 13.80
C ALA A 37 -9.04 -9.69 13.03
N GLN A 38 -10.09 -9.65 12.20
CA GLN A 38 -10.65 -10.83 11.54
C GLN A 38 -10.04 -11.13 10.17
N THR A 39 -9.82 -10.10 9.35
CA THR A 39 -9.39 -10.27 7.95
C THR A 39 -7.92 -9.95 7.74
N LYS A 40 -7.22 -9.46 8.76
CA LYS A 40 -5.83 -8.96 8.66
C LYS A 40 -5.65 -7.95 7.52
N ASN A 41 -6.70 -7.19 7.21
CA ASN A 41 -6.64 -6.13 6.20
C ASN A 41 -5.79 -4.98 6.73
N THR A 42 -4.86 -4.52 5.91
CA THR A 42 -4.15 -3.24 6.10
C THR A 42 -5.07 -2.06 5.74
N ILE A 43 -4.64 -0.84 6.08
CA ILE A 43 -5.36 0.39 5.73
C ILE A 43 -5.55 0.57 4.20
N LEU A 44 -4.63 0.06 3.37
CA LEU A 44 -4.78 0.09 1.91
C LEU A 44 -5.94 -0.82 1.46
N HIS A 45 -6.03 -2.03 1.99
CA HIS A 45 -7.16 -2.94 1.71
C HIS A 45 -8.49 -2.31 2.11
N ILE A 46 -8.54 -1.66 3.28
CA ILE A 46 -9.74 -0.97 3.75
C ILE A 46 -10.12 0.17 2.83
N ASN A 47 -9.17 1.03 2.43
CA ASN A 47 -9.46 2.12 1.50
C ASN A 47 -10.02 1.59 0.16
N ILE A 48 -9.37 0.57 -0.41
CA ILE A 48 -9.75 -0.04 -1.69
C ILE A 48 -11.15 -0.64 -1.61
N THR A 49 -11.44 -1.43 -0.58
CA THR A 49 -12.75 -2.11 -0.42
C THR A 49 -13.88 -1.17 -0.01
N SER A 50 -13.57 -0.06 0.66
CA SER A 50 -14.59 0.91 1.10
C SER A 50 -15.03 1.88 -0.01
N ARG A 51 -14.35 1.85 -1.15
CA ARG A 51 -14.61 2.76 -2.27
C ARG A 51 -15.96 2.43 -2.92
N LYS A 52 -16.92 3.35 -2.77
CA LYS A 52 -18.28 3.20 -3.34
C LYS A 52 -18.41 3.68 -4.79
N ARG A 53 -17.46 4.47 -5.29
CA ARG A 53 -17.50 5.12 -6.62
C ARG A 53 -16.22 4.85 -7.40
N LYS A 54 -16.34 4.58 -8.69
CA LYS A 54 -15.22 4.60 -9.63
C LYS A 54 -14.76 6.07 -9.81
N ASN A 55 -13.45 6.34 -9.84
CA ASN A 55 -12.82 7.68 -9.96
C ASN A 55 -12.74 8.57 -8.69
N VAL A 56 -12.66 7.98 -7.49
CA VAL A 56 -12.14 8.66 -6.29
C VAL A 56 -10.61 8.83 -6.39
N SER A 57 -10.08 9.89 -5.78
CA SER A 57 -8.65 10.17 -5.69
C SER A 57 -7.83 8.98 -5.17
N THR A 58 -6.70 8.71 -5.81
CA THR A 58 -5.68 7.73 -5.38
C THR A 58 -4.69 8.30 -4.38
N LYS A 59 -4.80 9.59 -4.06
CA LYS A 59 -3.83 10.34 -3.24
C LYS A 59 -3.54 9.67 -1.90
N PHE A 60 -4.57 9.11 -1.25
CA PHE A 60 -4.39 8.35 0.00
C PHE A 60 -3.40 7.18 -0.17
N ILE A 61 -3.50 6.42 -1.27
CA ILE A 61 -2.62 5.28 -1.53
C ILE A 61 -1.18 5.75 -1.72
N GLU A 62 -0.98 6.80 -2.52
CA GLU A 62 0.34 7.40 -2.78
C GLU A 62 0.98 7.91 -1.49
N GLU A 63 0.21 8.67 -0.70
CA GLU A 63 0.67 9.23 0.57
C GLU A 63 1.03 8.15 1.61
N ILE A 64 0.26 7.07 1.69
CA ILE A 64 0.55 5.97 2.63
C ILE A 64 1.77 5.16 2.17
N LEU A 65 1.96 4.97 0.86
CA LEU A 65 3.10 4.22 0.33
C LEU A 65 4.41 5.00 0.45
N GLU A 66 4.36 6.33 0.40
CA GLU A 66 5.53 7.18 0.73
C GLU A 66 6.01 6.95 2.18
N ILE A 67 5.07 6.77 3.12
CA ILE A 67 5.38 6.57 4.55
C ILE A 67 5.78 5.10 4.82
N CYS A 68 5.03 4.16 4.25
CA CYS A 68 5.13 2.74 4.55
C CYS A 68 5.04 1.88 3.28
N PRO A 69 6.13 1.82 2.49
CA PRO A 69 6.15 1.11 1.20
C PRO A 69 5.96 -0.41 1.35
N SER A 70 6.29 -0.98 2.53
CA SER A 70 6.10 -2.40 2.82
C SER A 70 4.62 -2.83 2.77
N LEU A 71 3.67 -1.90 2.92
CA LEU A 71 2.25 -2.20 2.77
C LEU A 71 1.88 -2.64 1.35
N LEU A 72 2.68 -2.29 0.34
CA LEU A 72 2.43 -2.67 -1.06
C LEU A 72 2.38 -4.19 -1.25
N LEU A 73 3.24 -4.92 -0.52
CA LEU A 73 3.38 -6.38 -0.61
C LEU A 73 2.72 -7.13 0.55
N LYS A 74 2.20 -6.40 1.55
CA LYS A 74 1.59 -7.00 2.74
C LYS A 74 0.28 -7.68 2.36
N VAL A 75 0.15 -8.97 2.68
CA VAL A 75 -1.07 -9.74 2.39
C VAL A 75 -2.05 -9.72 3.55
N ASN A 76 -3.34 -9.80 3.24
CA ASN A 76 -4.39 -10.03 4.23
C ASN A 76 -4.54 -11.53 4.58
N ALA A 77 -5.53 -11.89 5.39
CA ALA A 77 -5.77 -13.28 5.81
C ALA A 77 -6.15 -14.22 4.66
N LYS A 78 -6.56 -13.69 3.50
CA LYS A 78 -6.84 -14.46 2.27
C LYS A 78 -5.60 -14.62 1.38
N GLY A 79 -4.45 -14.08 1.80
CA GLY A 79 -3.25 -14.03 0.97
C GLY A 79 -3.30 -12.95 -0.12
N ASP A 80 -4.27 -12.04 -0.08
CA ASP A 80 -4.41 -10.99 -1.09
C ASP A 80 -3.56 -9.77 -0.74
N THR A 81 -2.81 -9.24 -1.70
CA THR A 81 -2.13 -7.93 -1.64
C THR A 81 -3.10 -6.79 -1.98
N PRO A 82 -2.76 -5.52 -1.68
CA PRO A 82 -3.57 -4.37 -2.10
C PRO A 82 -3.81 -4.34 -3.61
N LEU A 83 -2.81 -4.74 -4.41
CA LEU A 83 -2.92 -4.82 -5.87
C LEU A 83 -3.96 -5.84 -6.31
N GLN A 84 -3.94 -7.03 -5.72
CA GLN A 84 -4.90 -8.10 -6.03
C GLN A 84 -6.32 -7.69 -5.63
N VAL A 85 -6.51 -7.06 -4.48
CA VAL A 85 -7.82 -6.53 -4.07
C VAL A 85 -8.30 -5.43 -5.02
N ALA A 86 -7.43 -4.48 -5.41
CA ALA A 86 -7.81 -3.45 -6.37
C ALA A 86 -8.24 -4.03 -7.73
N ALA A 87 -7.54 -5.05 -8.21
CA ALA A 87 -7.89 -5.77 -9.44
C ALA A 87 -9.24 -6.49 -9.32
N LYS A 88 -9.49 -7.21 -8.21
CA LYS A 88 -10.77 -7.92 -7.96
C LYS A 88 -11.97 -6.98 -7.94
N PHE A 89 -11.79 -5.76 -7.45
CA PHE A 89 -12.85 -4.74 -7.38
C PHE A 89 -12.93 -3.88 -8.66
N GLY A 90 -12.06 -4.09 -9.64
CA GLY A 90 -12.05 -3.34 -10.90
C GLY A 90 -11.66 -1.87 -10.74
N HIS A 91 -10.81 -1.56 -9.76
CA HIS A 91 -10.29 -0.20 -9.50
C HIS A 91 -9.02 0.06 -10.32
N SER A 92 -9.17 0.16 -11.65
CA SER A 92 -8.06 0.29 -12.59
C SER A 92 -7.11 1.47 -12.30
N ASP A 93 -7.65 2.57 -11.76
CA ASP A 93 -6.86 3.74 -11.36
C ASP A 93 -5.92 3.42 -10.18
N ILE A 94 -6.41 2.69 -9.17
CA ILE A 94 -5.58 2.24 -8.05
C ILE A 94 -4.56 1.21 -8.53
N VAL A 95 -4.95 0.28 -9.41
CA VAL A 95 -4.04 -0.71 -9.99
C VAL A 95 -2.87 -0.03 -10.69
N SER A 96 -3.14 1.01 -11.48
CA SER A 96 -2.10 1.80 -12.17
C SER A 96 -1.10 2.41 -11.19
N VAL A 97 -1.59 3.04 -10.12
CA VAL A 97 -0.74 3.63 -9.06
C VAL A 97 0.09 2.57 -8.35
N LEU A 98 -0.53 1.46 -7.93
CA LEU A 98 0.19 0.39 -7.23
C LEU A 98 1.28 -0.25 -8.10
N ILE A 99 1.06 -0.40 -9.41
CA ILE A 99 2.10 -0.90 -10.34
C ILE A 99 3.23 0.10 -10.48
N LYS A 100 2.92 1.41 -10.59
CA LYS A 100 3.93 2.46 -10.65
C LYS A 100 4.81 2.44 -9.40
N GLU A 101 4.21 2.41 -8.22
CA GLU A 101 4.94 2.36 -6.95
C GLU A 101 5.78 1.08 -6.81
N ALA A 102 5.26 -0.06 -7.25
CA ALA A 102 6.00 -1.32 -7.25
C ALA A 102 7.26 -1.25 -8.13
N LYS A 103 7.15 -0.64 -9.32
CA LYS A 103 8.29 -0.44 -10.23
C LYS A 103 9.32 0.53 -9.65
N SER A 104 8.88 1.63 -9.05
CA SER A 104 9.77 2.57 -8.36
C SER A 104 10.56 1.92 -7.24
N ALA A 105 9.95 0.96 -6.52
CA ALA A 105 10.63 0.19 -5.47
C ALA A 105 11.70 -0.78 -6.02
N GLN A 106 11.62 -1.22 -7.28
CA GLN A 106 12.60 -2.15 -7.88
C GLN A 106 13.79 -1.43 -8.54
N HIS A 107 13.57 -0.23 -9.09
CA HIS A 107 14.56 0.54 -9.86
C HIS A 107 15.62 1.27 -8.99
N GLY A 108 15.69 0.95 -7.69
CA GLY A 108 16.80 1.34 -6.80
C GLY A 108 17.97 0.36 -6.78
N ASN A 109 17.89 -0.75 -7.55
CA ASN A 109 18.91 -1.80 -7.62
C ASN A 109 19.41 -2.02 -9.05
N GLU A 110 19.53 -0.96 -9.86
CA GLU A 110 20.27 -1.04 -11.13
C GLU A 110 21.71 -0.59 -10.89
N GLU A 111 22.52 -1.53 -10.42
CA GLU A 111 23.98 -1.49 -10.54
C GLU A 111 24.35 -1.24 -12.02
N PRO A 112 25.19 -0.25 -12.36
CA PRO A 112 25.55 0.03 -13.74
C PRO A 112 26.68 -0.90 -14.20
N GLU A 113 26.46 -2.21 -14.33
CA GLU A 113 27.41 -3.08 -15.02
C GLU A 113 27.18 -3.03 -16.54
N ARG A 114 27.51 -1.87 -17.11
CA ARG A 114 27.75 -1.77 -18.55
C ARG A 114 29.04 -2.51 -18.90
N GLY A 115 28.86 -3.66 -19.53
CA GLY A 115 29.61 -3.99 -20.73
C GLY A 115 30.71 -5.03 -20.54
N LEU A 116 30.33 -6.28 -20.77
CA LEU A 116 31.20 -7.31 -21.35
C LEU A 116 31.94 -6.71 -22.58
N LYS A 117 33.17 -6.25 -22.36
CA LYS A 117 34.10 -5.88 -23.42
C LYS A 117 34.96 -7.11 -23.71
N LEU A 118 34.56 -7.95 -24.67
CA LEU A 118 35.47 -8.81 -25.44
C LEU A 118 34.82 -9.19 -26.79
N PRO A 119 35.58 -9.50 -27.86
CA PRO A 119 36.99 -9.24 -28.13
C PRO A 119 37.21 -8.46 -29.45
N GLY A 120 38.36 -7.80 -29.56
CA GLY A 120 38.81 -7.17 -30.80
C GLY A 120 40.08 -7.84 -31.30
N ARG A 121 39.97 -8.41 -32.51
CA ARG A 121 40.97 -9.07 -33.37
C ARG A 121 41.40 -10.48 -33.01
#